data_AF-A0A1V0M7D9-F1
#
_entry.id   AF-A0A1V0M7D9-F1
#
_cell.length_a   1.000
_cell.length_b   1.000
_cell.length_c   1.000
_cell.angle_alpha   90.00
_cell.angle_beta   90.00
_cell.angle_gamma   90.00
#
_symmetry.space_group_name_H-M   'P 1'
#
loop_
_entity.id
_entity.type
_entity.pdbx_description
1 polymer ?
#
loop_
_entity_poly.entity_id
_entity_poly.type
_entity_poly.pdbx_seq_one_letter_code
_entity_poly.pdbx_strand_id
1 'polypeptide(L)'
;MKQLRSAASLAIVANVLAGKFDISIKFTTDEAYCGISESGKYEIGIPYTTDTSFGNILLGFLLHEIGHAKFTDFSFVAQTGNKYISVLENICEDIWIESKLEHVYGGAKYYLDAVRQHVFTEKPINSVISIEEKITFFINYVLLHGRSKYNGVVVNNINDLKLQFISIFTKTISDKVDRLLEWCFYPQLLSIII
;
A
#
# COMPACT_ATOMS: atom_id res chain seq x y z
N MET A 1 14.32 -17.39 -25.28
CA MET A 1 14.09 -15.96 -25.63
C MET A 1 13.19 -15.25 -24.59
N LYS A 2 13.45 -15.41 -23.27
CA LYS A 2 12.52 -15.02 -22.19
C LYS A 2 13.06 -14.02 -21.16
N GLN A 3 14.29 -13.53 -21.28
CA GLN A 3 14.97 -12.82 -20.19
C GLN A 3 15.42 -11.37 -20.48
N LEU A 4 15.18 -10.83 -21.68
CA LEU A 4 15.63 -9.47 -22.05
C LEU A 4 14.59 -8.36 -21.82
N ARG A 5 13.45 -8.65 -21.16
CA ARG A 5 12.28 -7.76 -21.20
C ARG A 5 12.02 -6.91 -19.95
N SER A 6 12.39 -7.30 -18.73
CA SER A 6 11.83 -6.65 -17.52
C SER A 6 12.27 -5.19 -17.28
N ALA A 7 13.57 -4.88 -17.36
CA ALA A 7 14.06 -3.53 -17.04
C ALA A 7 13.78 -2.53 -18.18
N ALA A 8 13.97 -2.95 -19.43
CA ALA A 8 13.67 -2.12 -20.60
C ALA A 8 12.16 -1.89 -20.77
N SER A 9 11.31 -2.90 -20.50
CA SER A 9 9.86 -2.69 -20.55
C SER A 9 9.38 -1.80 -19.40
N LEU A 10 9.95 -1.94 -18.20
CA LEU A 10 9.63 -1.04 -17.07
C LEU A 10 9.98 0.41 -17.40
N ALA A 11 11.17 0.67 -17.97
CA ALA A 11 11.57 2.02 -18.37
C ALA A 11 10.64 2.60 -19.45
N ILE A 12 10.20 1.80 -20.42
CA ILE A 12 9.23 2.25 -21.43
C ILE A 12 7.88 2.57 -20.79
N VAL A 13 7.35 1.68 -19.96
CA VAL A 13 6.06 1.89 -19.27
C VAL A 13 6.13 3.12 -18.36
N ALA A 14 7.21 3.26 -17.59
CA ALA A 14 7.48 4.43 -16.76
C ALA A 14 7.46 5.71 -17.60
N ASN A 15 8.22 5.78 -18.70
CA ASN A 15 8.24 6.97 -19.55
C ASN A 15 6.86 7.32 -20.15
N VAL A 16 6.07 6.31 -20.55
CA VAL A 16 4.70 6.53 -21.05
C VAL A 16 3.80 7.10 -19.94
N LEU A 17 3.88 6.57 -18.72
CA LEU A 17 3.08 7.04 -17.59
C LEU A 17 3.54 8.43 -17.11
N ALA A 18 4.85 8.68 -17.07
CA ALA A 18 5.45 9.98 -16.79
C ALA A 18 4.91 11.06 -17.74
N GLY A 19 4.96 10.80 -19.05
CA GLY A 19 4.44 11.75 -20.05
C GLY A 19 2.92 11.92 -19.98
N LYS A 20 2.16 10.85 -19.70
CA LYS A 20 0.70 10.90 -19.61
C LYS A 20 0.20 11.69 -18.40
N PHE A 21 0.91 11.64 -17.28
CA PHE A 21 0.48 12.24 -16.02
C PHE A 21 1.28 13.49 -15.61
N ASP A 22 2.22 13.95 -16.45
CA ASP A 22 3.17 15.03 -16.13
C ASP A 22 3.93 14.79 -14.81
N ILE A 23 4.40 13.56 -14.62
CA ILE A 23 5.15 13.11 -13.43
C ILE A 23 6.60 12.82 -13.84
N SER A 24 7.56 13.19 -12.98
CA SER A 24 8.96 12.77 -13.10
C SER A 24 9.15 11.38 -12.50
N ILE A 25 9.80 10.45 -13.20
CA ILE A 25 10.15 9.13 -12.66
C ILE A 25 11.66 8.97 -12.62
N LYS A 26 12.17 8.58 -11.46
CA LYS A 26 13.59 8.28 -11.22
C LYS A 26 13.76 6.83 -10.78
N PHE A 27 14.83 6.21 -11.25
CA PHE A 27 15.26 4.90 -10.77
C PHE A 27 16.25 5.10 -9.63
N THR A 28 15.94 4.55 -8.46
CA THR A 28 16.69 4.74 -7.21
C THR A 28 17.27 3.43 -6.71
N THR A 29 18.17 3.49 -5.73
CA THR A 29 18.64 2.32 -4.97
C THR A 29 17.82 2.06 -3.71
N ASP A 30 17.00 3.04 -3.32
CA ASP A 30 16.24 3.07 -2.07
C ASP A 30 14.77 2.66 -2.31
N GLU A 31 13.96 2.67 -1.26
CA GLU A 31 12.53 2.31 -1.31
C GLU A 31 11.74 3.16 -2.34
N ALA A 32 10.61 2.60 -2.81
CA ALA A 32 9.70 3.34 -3.69
C ALA A 32 9.09 4.53 -2.95
N TYR A 33 8.90 5.65 -3.65
CA TYR A 33 8.29 6.85 -3.07
C TYR A 33 7.55 7.68 -4.11
N CYS A 34 6.60 8.47 -3.62
CA CYS A 34 5.96 9.57 -4.34
C CYS A 34 6.07 10.86 -3.52
N GLY A 35 6.47 11.95 -4.19
CA GLY A 35 6.57 13.27 -3.56
C GLY A 35 6.45 14.40 -4.56
N ILE A 36 6.72 15.62 -4.09
CA ILE A 36 6.75 16.83 -4.91
C ILE A 36 8.19 17.33 -4.96
N SER A 37 8.73 17.49 -6.16
CA SER A 37 10.08 18.02 -6.38
C SER A 37 10.18 19.50 -6.01
N GLU A 38 11.41 20.02 -5.92
CA GLU A 38 11.66 21.45 -5.69
C GLU A 38 11.00 22.35 -6.76
N SER A 39 10.77 21.83 -7.97
CA SER A 39 10.08 22.54 -9.04
C SER A 39 8.56 22.49 -8.94
N GLY A 40 7.99 21.92 -7.86
CA GLY A 40 6.56 21.75 -7.65
C GLY A 40 5.91 20.67 -8.51
N LYS A 41 6.70 19.78 -9.15
CA LYS A 41 6.18 18.67 -9.97
C LYS A 41 6.18 17.38 -9.17
N TYR A 42 5.20 16.51 -9.43
CA TYR A 42 5.22 15.18 -8.86
C TYR A 42 6.46 14.40 -9.30
N GLU A 43 7.07 13.71 -8.35
CA GLU A 43 8.24 12.86 -8.56
C GLU A 43 8.02 11.50 -7.91
N ILE A 44 8.32 10.45 -8.67
CA ILE A 44 8.24 9.06 -8.23
C ILE A 44 9.63 8.44 -8.31
N GLY A 45 10.08 7.83 -7.21
CA GLY A 45 11.27 6.98 -7.16
C GLY A 45 10.88 5.51 -7.19
N ILE A 46 11.51 4.72 -8.05
CA ILE A 46 11.32 3.26 -8.11
C ILE A 46 12.68 2.56 -7.96
N PRO A 47 12.79 1.56 -7.06
CA PRO A 47 14.01 0.77 -6.93
C PRO A 47 14.40 0.13 -8.26
N TYR A 48 15.67 0.24 -8.63
CA TYR A 48 16.21 -0.44 -9.80
C TYR A 48 16.78 -1.81 -9.43
N THR A 49 16.39 -2.84 -10.17
CA THR A 49 17.04 -4.14 -10.10
C THR A 49 17.21 -4.75 -11.49
N THR A 50 18.32 -5.47 -11.67
CA THR A 50 18.59 -6.27 -12.87
C THR A 50 17.91 -7.64 -12.82
N ASP A 51 17.35 -8.03 -11.68
CA ASP A 51 16.62 -9.28 -11.54
C ASP A 51 15.27 -9.21 -12.25
N THR A 52 15.16 -10.00 -13.32
CA THR A 52 13.97 -10.03 -14.17
C THR A 52 12.72 -10.61 -13.51
N SER A 53 12.88 -11.35 -12.40
CA SER A 53 11.75 -11.89 -11.63
C SER A 53 10.92 -10.80 -10.95
N PHE A 54 11.51 -9.61 -10.74
CA PHE A 54 10.86 -8.48 -10.09
C PHE A 54 9.99 -7.63 -11.04
N GLY A 55 9.91 -7.94 -12.32
CA GLY A 55 9.23 -7.07 -13.31
C GLY A 55 7.79 -6.68 -12.93
N ASN A 56 6.97 -7.64 -12.50
CA ASN A 56 5.59 -7.36 -12.08
C ASN A 56 5.52 -6.61 -10.75
N ILE A 57 6.47 -6.87 -9.84
CA ILE A 57 6.57 -6.22 -8.54
C ILE A 57 6.93 -4.74 -8.73
N LEU A 58 7.93 -4.44 -9.57
CA LEU A 58 8.32 -3.07 -9.88
C LEU A 58 7.21 -2.29 -10.59
N LEU A 59 6.48 -2.93 -11.50
CA LEU A 59 5.29 -2.32 -12.12
C LEU A 59 4.19 -2.06 -11.08
N GLY A 60 4.02 -2.95 -10.10
CA GLY A 60 3.09 -2.74 -9.00
C GLY A 60 3.49 -1.57 -8.12
N PHE A 61 4.76 -1.44 -7.74
CA PHE A 61 5.26 -0.26 -7.01
C PHE A 61 5.03 1.02 -7.80
N LEU A 62 5.37 1.01 -9.10
CA LEU A 62 5.12 2.17 -9.94
C LEU A 62 3.64 2.56 -10.00
N LEU A 63 2.74 1.59 -10.12
CA LEU A 63 1.31 1.86 -10.11
C LEU A 63 0.83 2.40 -8.76
N HIS A 64 1.33 1.84 -7.65
CA HIS A 64 1.04 2.33 -6.30
C HIS A 64 1.45 3.80 -6.13
N GLU A 65 2.68 4.16 -6.50
CA GLU A 65 3.15 5.56 -6.42
C GLU A 65 2.40 6.51 -7.36
N ILE A 66 1.99 6.03 -8.54
CA ILE A 66 1.09 6.81 -9.43
C ILE A 66 -0.28 7.04 -8.78
N GLY A 67 -0.74 6.10 -7.96
CA GLY A 67 -1.93 6.26 -7.13
C GLY A 67 -1.81 7.47 -6.23
N HIS A 68 -0.69 7.59 -5.51
CA HIS A 68 -0.42 8.75 -4.68
C HIS A 68 -0.40 10.05 -5.50
N ALA A 69 0.38 10.13 -6.57
CA ALA A 69 0.46 11.33 -7.39
C ALA A 69 -0.91 11.78 -7.98
N LYS A 70 -1.83 10.84 -8.17
CA LYS A 70 -3.15 11.11 -8.77
C LYS A 70 -4.25 11.38 -7.76
N PHE A 71 -4.21 10.74 -6.59
CA PHE A 71 -5.34 10.69 -5.67
C PHE A 71 -5.02 11.21 -4.27
N THR A 72 -3.75 11.29 -3.89
CA THR A 72 -3.33 11.85 -2.61
C THR A 72 -3.34 13.37 -2.66
N ASP A 73 -4.00 14.00 -1.69
CA ASP A 73 -3.84 15.42 -1.41
C ASP A 73 -2.72 15.63 -0.39
N PHE A 74 -1.51 15.84 -0.90
CA PHE A 74 -0.32 16.06 -0.08
C PHE A 74 -0.40 17.32 0.80
N SER A 75 -1.35 18.24 0.55
CA SER A 75 -1.56 19.40 1.43
C SER A 75 -2.26 19.04 2.75
N PHE A 76 -2.92 17.88 2.79
CA PHE A 76 -3.68 17.40 3.95
C PHE A 76 -2.97 16.28 4.71
N VAL A 77 -1.79 15.82 4.25
CA VAL A 77 -0.97 14.82 4.96
C VAL A 77 -0.68 15.33 6.37
N ALA A 78 -1.10 14.56 7.36
CA ALA A 78 -1.46 15.14 8.63
C ALA A 78 -0.25 15.70 9.37
N GLN A 79 -0.37 16.98 9.74
CA GLN A 79 0.54 17.68 10.64
C GLN A 79 0.31 17.26 12.11
N THR A 80 -0.03 16.00 12.37
CA THR A 80 -0.33 15.51 13.73
C THR A 80 0.92 15.48 14.61
N GLY A 81 2.11 15.44 14.00
CA GLY A 81 3.39 15.26 14.68
C GLY A 81 3.54 13.89 15.35
N ASN A 82 2.56 12.99 15.20
CA ASN A 82 2.56 11.67 15.82
C ASN A 82 2.79 10.58 14.76
N LYS A 83 4.00 9.99 14.79
CA LYS A 83 4.43 8.96 13.85
C LYS A 83 3.47 7.76 13.74
N TYR A 84 2.77 7.39 14.80
CA TYR A 84 1.85 6.25 14.76
C TYR A 84 0.53 6.58 14.08
N ILE A 85 0.07 7.83 14.22
CA ILE A 85 -1.11 8.33 13.50
C ILE A 85 -0.76 8.40 12.01
N SER A 86 0.40 8.96 11.65
CA SER A 86 0.87 9.02 10.27
C SER A 86 0.97 7.63 9.62
N VAL A 87 1.42 6.61 10.36
CA VAL A 87 1.43 5.23 9.84
C VAL A 87 0.02 4.71 9.55
N LEU A 88 -0.97 5.01 10.39
CA LEU A 88 -2.35 4.59 10.16
C LEU A 88 -3.02 5.34 9.01
N GLU A 89 -2.72 6.63 8.86
CA GLU A 89 -3.16 7.46 7.75
C GLU A 89 -2.62 6.90 6.43
N ASN A 90 -1.31 6.62 6.37
CA ASN A 90 -0.69 6.00 5.20
C ASN A 90 -1.34 4.65 4.86
N ILE A 91 -1.60 3.79 5.85
CA ILE A 91 -2.29 2.51 5.61
C ILE A 91 -3.67 2.72 5.02
N CYS A 92 -4.48 3.62 5.60
CA CYS A 92 -5.82 3.91 5.06
C CYS A 92 -5.74 4.47 3.63
N GLU A 93 -4.78 5.36 3.39
CA GLU A 93 -4.54 5.96 2.08
C GLU A 93 -4.14 4.92 1.04
N ASP A 94 -3.15 4.07 1.32
CA ASP A 94 -2.69 3.00 0.44
C ASP A 94 -3.84 2.09 -0.01
N ILE A 95 -4.65 1.63 0.94
CA ILE A 95 -5.79 0.75 0.66
C ILE A 95 -6.80 1.49 -0.26
N TRP A 96 -6.99 2.80 -0.05
CA TRP A 96 -7.93 3.62 -0.81
C TRP A 96 -7.44 3.93 -2.21
N ILE A 97 -6.19 4.39 -2.38
CA ILE A 97 -5.61 4.67 -3.70
C ILE A 97 -5.54 3.40 -4.53
N GLU A 98 -5.22 2.26 -3.93
CA GLU A 98 -5.16 0.97 -4.63
C GLU A 98 -6.56 0.59 -5.13
N SER A 99 -7.60 0.78 -4.33
CA SER A 99 -8.99 0.51 -4.73
C SER A 99 -9.43 1.42 -5.89
N LYS A 100 -9.00 2.70 -5.88
CA LYS A 100 -9.25 3.65 -6.97
C LYS A 100 -8.49 3.27 -8.24
N LEU A 101 -7.23 2.88 -8.13
CA LEU A 101 -6.43 2.42 -9.27
C LEU A 101 -7.04 1.18 -9.93
N GLU A 102 -7.47 0.20 -9.13
CA GLU A 102 -8.12 -1.02 -9.62
C GLU A 102 -9.42 -0.73 -10.38
N HIS A 103 -10.17 0.30 -9.99
CA HIS A 103 -11.36 0.77 -10.71
C HIS A 103 -11.04 1.51 -12.02
N VAL A 104 -9.99 2.33 -12.03
CA VAL A 104 -9.68 3.21 -13.17
C VAL A 104 -8.86 2.49 -14.24
N TYR A 105 -8.01 1.54 -13.85
CA TYR A 105 -7.06 0.88 -14.75
C TYR A 105 -7.25 -0.64 -14.75
N GLY A 106 -7.85 -1.14 -15.84
CA GLY A 106 -7.98 -2.57 -16.08
C GLY A 106 -6.62 -3.27 -16.01
N GLY A 107 -6.51 -4.26 -15.12
CA GLY A 107 -5.27 -5.01 -14.89
C GLY A 107 -4.36 -4.46 -13.78
N ALA A 108 -4.65 -3.30 -13.18
CA ALA A 108 -3.85 -2.79 -12.05
C ALA A 108 -3.80 -3.77 -10.88
N LYS A 109 -4.92 -4.45 -10.58
CA LYS A 109 -5.00 -5.47 -9.53
C LYS A 109 -3.92 -6.55 -9.68
N TYR A 110 -3.63 -7.00 -10.89
CA TYR A 110 -2.63 -8.05 -11.13
C TYR A 110 -1.23 -7.65 -10.65
N TYR A 111 -0.83 -6.40 -10.91
CA TYR A 111 0.49 -5.90 -10.52
C TYR A 111 0.53 -5.52 -9.04
N LEU A 112 -0.56 -4.95 -8.50
CA LEU A 112 -0.68 -4.66 -7.07
C LEU A 112 -0.65 -5.94 -6.23
N ASP A 113 -1.31 -7.01 -6.69
CA ASP A 113 -1.27 -8.33 -6.05
C ASP A 113 0.16 -8.92 -6.04
N ALA A 114 0.98 -8.66 -7.06
CA ALA A 114 2.39 -9.07 -7.06
C ALA A 114 3.21 -8.37 -5.96
N VAL A 115 2.98 -7.08 -5.72
CA VAL A 115 3.63 -6.34 -4.60
C VAL A 115 3.15 -6.89 -3.26
N ARG A 116 1.84 -7.08 -3.11
CA ARG A 116 1.25 -7.61 -1.86
C ARG A 116 1.83 -9.00 -1.54
N GLN A 117 1.93 -9.89 -2.51
CA GLN A 117 2.54 -11.22 -2.29
C GLN A 117 4.03 -11.13 -1.90
N HIS A 118 4.77 -10.20 -2.51
CA HIS A 118 6.18 -10.00 -2.21
C HIS A 118 6.42 -9.47 -0.80
N VAL A 119 5.68 -8.42 -0.40
CA VAL A 119 5.82 -7.76 0.90
C VAL A 119 5.29 -8.65 2.04
N PHE A 120 4.21 -9.41 1.81
CA PHE A 120 3.55 -10.21 2.84
C PHE A 120 3.82 -11.71 2.74
N THR A 121 5.05 -12.09 2.39
CA THR A 121 5.44 -13.51 2.47
C THR A 121 5.41 -13.94 3.95
N GLU A 122 4.43 -14.77 4.30
CA GLU A 122 4.05 -15.15 5.66
C GLU A 122 5.27 -15.57 6.51
N LYS A 123 5.65 -14.75 7.50
CA LYS A 123 6.50 -15.22 8.60
C LYS A 123 5.58 -15.71 9.73
N PRO A 124 5.69 -16.97 10.17
CA PRO A 124 4.94 -17.44 11.32
C PRO A 124 5.34 -16.62 12.55
N ILE A 125 4.34 -16.15 13.29
CA ILE A 125 4.53 -15.33 14.49
C ILE A 125 4.67 -16.28 15.68
N ASN A 126 5.82 -16.25 16.34
CA ASN A 126 6.08 -17.08 17.52
C ASN A 126 5.50 -16.44 18.80
N SER A 127 5.21 -17.27 19.81
CA SER A 127 4.38 -16.97 20.99
C SER A 127 5.01 -16.11 22.10
N VAL A 128 6.12 -15.41 21.83
CA VAL A 128 6.67 -14.38 22.75
C VAL A 128 7.07 -13.19 21.89
N ILE A 129 6.26 -12.13 21.96
CA ILE A 129 6.34 -10.98 21.06
C ILE A 129 6.80 -9.77 21.90
N SER A 130 7.98 -9.24 21.60
CA SER A 130 8.48 -7.96 22.12
C SER A 130 7.52 -6.81 21.79
N ILE A 131 7.69 -5.65 22.43
CA ILE A 131 6.84 -4.47 22.13
C ILE A 131 6.96 -4.07 20.66
N GLU A 132 8.15 -4.11 20.09
CA GLU A 132 8.42 -3.77 18.69
C GLU A 132 7.71 -4.73 17.74
N GLU A 133 7.82 -6.03 17.98
CA GLU A 133 7.11 -7.03 17.19
C GLU A 133 5.58 -6.91 17.32
N LYS A 134 5.06 -6.47 18.48
CA LYS A 134 3.63 -6.16 18.64
C LYS A 134 3.22 -4.98 17.77
N ILE A 135 4.00 -3.90 17.74
CA ILE A 135 3.72 -2.73 16.89
C ILE A 135 3.73 -3.13 15.42
N THR A 136 4.76 -3.85 14.96
CA THR A 136 4.84 -4.35 13.59
C THR A 136 3.66 -5.26 13.26
N PHE A 137 3.29 -6.16 14.17
CA PHE A 137 2.13 -7.01 13.99
C PHE A 137 0.82 -6.22 13.90
N PHE A 138 0.65 -5.18 14.72
CA PHE A 138 -0.52 -4.30 14.65
C PHE A 138 -0.64 -3.63 13.29
N ILE A 139 0.44 -2.99 12.82
CA ILE A 139 0.52 -2.31 11.52
C ILE A 139 0.18 -3.29 10.38
N ASN A 140 0.82 -4.46 10.38
CA ASN A 140 0.59 -5.49 9.36
C ASN A 140 -0.84 -6.02 9.40
N TYR A 141 -1.42 -6.21 10.60
CA TYR A 141 -2.81 -6.63 10.74
C TYR A 141 -3.77 -5.61 10.11
N VAL A 142 -3.65 -4.33 10.48
CA VAL A 142 -4.55 -3.28 9.95
C VAL A 142 -4.47 -3.24 8.42
N LEU A 143 -3.26 -3.28 7.88
CA LEU A 143 -3.02 -3.24 6.43
C LEU A 143 -3.57 -4.47 5.70
N LEU A 144 -3.30 -5.68 6.19
CA LEU A 144 -3.79 -6.92 5.59
C LEU A 144 -5.31 -7.07 5.73
N HIS A 145 -5.85 -6.75 6.89
CA HIS A 145 -7.29 -6.80 7.14
C HIS A 145 -8.03 -5.82 6.23
N GLY A 146 -7.54 -4.58 6.12
CA GLY A 146 -8.08 -3.57 5.23
C GLY A 146 -7.99 -3.97 3.76
N ARG A 147 -6.82 -4.41 3.28
CA ARG A 147 -6.66 -4.90 1.89
C ARG A 147 -7.55 -6.10 1.58
N SER A 148 -7.73 -7.02 2.53
CA SER A 148 -8.62 -8.16 2.34
C SER A 148 -10.07 -7.72 2.21
N LYS A 149 -10.52 -6.79 3.07
CA LYS A 149 -11.89 -6.28 3.09
C LYS A 149 -12.23 -5.38 1.89
N TYR A 150 -11.31 -4.50 1.47
CA TYR A 150 -11.60 -3.42 0.50
C TYR A 150 -10.95 -3.56 -0.87
N ASN A 151 -9.89 -4.37 -1.01
CA ASN A 151 -9.21 -4.62 -2.30
C ASN A 151 -9.37 -6.08 -2.77
N GLY A 152 -10.16 -6.87 -2.04
CA GLY A 152 -10.39 -8.29 -2.34
C GLY A 152 -9.09 -9.10 -2.36
N VAL A 153 -8.12 -8.74 -1.51
CA VAL A 153 -6.87 -9.49 -1.37
C VAL A 153 -7.15 -10.77 -0.61
N VAL A 154 -6.84 -11.91 -1.24
CA VAL A 154 -6.93 -13.20 -0.59
C VAL A 154 -5.73 -13.35 0.34
N VAL A 155 -5.99 -13.15 1.63
CA VAL A 155 -5.03 -13.42 2.70
C VAL A 155 -5.37 -14.81 3.23
N ASN A 156 -4.45 -15.76 3.08
CA ASN A 156 -4.64 -17.07 3.69
C ASN A 156 -4.79 -16.89 5.21
N ASN A 157 -5.74 -17.60 5.81
CA ASN A 157 -5.93 -17.61 7.26
C ASN A 157 -6.25 -16.24 7.88
N ILE A 158 -6.94 -15.32 7.17
CA ILE A 158 -7.35 -14.01 7.72
C ILE A 158 -8.14 -14.13 9.03
N ASN A 159 -8.92 -15.20 9.18
CA ASN A 159 -9.65 -15.50 10.42
C ASN A 159 -8.69 -15.83 11.57
N ASP A 160 -7.66 -16.65 11.32
CA ASP A 160 -6.65 -16.99 12.32
C ASP A 160 -5.83 -15.76 12.69
N LEU A 161 -5.53 -14.89 11.72
CA LEU A 161 -4.86 -13.62 11.95
C LEU A 161 -5.70 -12.71 12.87
N LYS A 162 -7.03 -12.64 12.65
CA LYS A 162 -7.96 -11.90 13.53
C LYS A 162 -8.01 -12.49 14.94
N LEU A 163 -8.06 -13.82 15.07
CA LEU A 163 -8.03 -14.49 16.38
C LEU A 163 -6.71 -14.23 17.13
N GLN A 164 -5.58 -14.29 16.44
CA GLN A 164 -4.26 -13.94 16.99
C GLN A 164 -4.22 -12.48 17.44
N PHE A 165 -4.74 -11.56 16.62
CA PHE A 165 -4.83 -10.14 16.97
C PHE A 165 -5.67 -9.91 18.23
N ILE A 166 -6.82 -10.55 18.34
CA ILE A 166 -7.66 -10.48 19.54
C ILE A 166 -6.91 -11.04 20.76
N SER A 167 -6.11 -12.10 20.62
CA SER A 167 -5.33 -12.67 21.73
C SER A 167 -4.23 -11.72 22.23
N ILE A 168 -3.63 -10.92 21.35
CA ILE A 168 -2.53 -10.00 21.68
C ILE A 168 -3.05 -8.65 22.19
N PHE A 169 -4.13 -8.12 21.60
CA PHE A 169 -4.59 -6.74 21.82
C PHE A 169 -5.99 -6.58 22.39
N THR A 170 -6.81 -7.64 22.45
CA THR A 170 -8.25 -7.67 22.79
C THR A 170 -9.22 -7.42 21.63
N LYS A 171 -10.44 -7.95 21.81
CA LYS A 171 -11.58 -7.73 20.90
C LYS A 171 -11.94 -6.25 20.76
N THR A 172 -11.88 -5.47 21.83
CA THR A 172 -12.19 -4.04 21.81
C THR A 172 -11.29 -3.27 20.86
N ILE A 173 -9.99 -3.61 20.82
CA ILE A 173 -9.05 -2.98 19.87
C ILE A 173 -9.35 -3.44 18.44
N SER A 174 -9.65 -4.73 18.24
CA SER A 174 -10.06 -5.24 16.91
C SER A 174 -11.30 -4.50 16.38
N ASP A 175 -12.33 -4.31 17.21
CA ASP A 175 -13.56 -3.62 16.81
C ASP A 175 -13.28 -2.14 16.47
N LYS A 176 -12.31 -1.50 17.13
CA LYS A 176 -11.87 -0.13 16.78
C LYS A 176 -11.13 -0.07 15.44
N VAL A 177 -10.30 -1.07 15.13
CA VAL A 177 -9.66 -1.18 13.81
C VAL A 177 -10.71 -1.34 12.72
N ASP A 178 -11.70 -2.21 12.92
CA ASP A 178 -12.80 -2.41 11.96
C ASP A 178 -13.54 -1.09 11.70
N ARG A 179 -13.82 -0.31 12.75
CA ARG A 179 -14.46 1.02 12.63
C ARG A 179 -13.58 2.07 11.95
N LEU A 180 -12.28 2.11 12.26
CA LEU A 180 -11.33 3.02 11.61
C LEU A 180 -11.34 2.78 10.11
N LEU A 181 -11.23 1.52 9.71
CA LEU A 181 -11.26 1.15 8.30
C LEU A 181 -12.63 1.39 7.67
N GLU A 182 -13.74 1.20 8.37
CA GLU A 182 -15.06 1.60 7.83
C GLU A 182 -15.17 3.10 7.60
N TRP A 183 -14.61 3.90 8.50
CA TRP A 183 -14.60 5.36 8.38
C TRP A 183 -13.78 5.84 7.19
N CYS A 184 -12.59 5.25 6.96
CA CYS A 184 -11.72 5.58 5.84
C CYS A 184 -12.40 5.31 4.47
N PHE A 185 -13.30 4.32 4.38
CA PHE A 185 -13.84 3.84 3.09
C PHE A 185 -15.32 4.18 2.85
N TYR A 186 -16.08 4.47 3.89
CA TYR A 186 -17.50 4.86 3.79
C TYR A 186 -17.85 6.05 4.70
N PRO A 187 -17.27 7.25 4.46
CA PRO A 187 -17.53 8.41 5.30
C PRO A 187 -19.01 8.85 5.30
N GLN A 188 -19.78 8.48 4.26
CA GLN A 188 -21.19 8.84 4.10
C GLN A 188 -22.16 7.95 4.91
N LEU A 189 -21.75 6.77 5.39
CA LEU A 189 -22.65 5.89 6.17
C LEU A 189 -22.85 6.38 7.62
N LEU A 190 -22.09 7.38 8.07
CA LEU A 190 -22.13 7.89 9.45
C LEU A 190 -22.97 9.16 9.63
N SER A 191 -23.39 9.83 8.56
CA SER A 191 -24.40 10.91 8.66
C SER A 191 -25.80 10.41 9.01
N ILE A 192 -25.98 9.09 9.14
CA ILE A 192 -27.22 8.43 9.54
C ILE A 192 -27.16 7.95 11.01
N ILE A 193 -25.99 7.97 11.66
CA ILE A 193 -25.78 7.36 13.00
C ILE A 193 -25.26 8.38 14.05
N ILE A 194 -25.14 9.66 13.71
CA ILE A 194 -24.94 10.77 14.67
C ILE A 194 -26.18 11.65 14.68
#